data_AF-A0A8K1GR84-F1
#
_entry.id   AF-A0A8K1GR84-F1
#
_cell.length_a   1.000
_cell.length_b   1.000
_cell.length_c   1.000
_cell.angle_alpha   90.00
_cell.angle_beta   90.00
_cell.angle_gamma   90.00
#
_symmetry.space_group_name_H-M   'P 1'
#
loop_
_entity.id
_entity.type
_entity.pdbx_description
1 polymer ?
#
loop_
_entity_poly.entity_id
_entity_poly.type
_entity_poly.pdbx_seq_one_letter_code
_entity_poly.pdbx_strand_id
1 'polypeptide(L)'
;MKIENLQEQLRDKDKQLTNLKDRVKSLQTDSSNTDTALATLEEALSEKERIIERLKEQRDRDDRERLEEIESFKKENKDLKEKVNALQAELTEKESSLIDLKEHASSLASAGLKRDSKLKSLEIAIEQKKEECSKLEAQLKKAHEAEEEARMNPEFADRMKQLDKEASYYREECGKAQAEVDRLLEILKEVENEKNDKDKKIAELERHMKDQNKKVANLKHNQQLEKKKNAQLLEEVRRREDNMTDNSQHLQVEELMNALEKTRQELDSTKARLASTQQSLAEKEAHLANLRIERRKQLEEILEMKQEALLAAISEKDANIALLELSASKKKKTQDEVMALKREKDRLVHQLKQQTQNRMKLMADNYDDDHHHYHHHHHHHHHRSPGRTQHNHRPSPDQ
;
A
#
# COMPACT_ATOMS: atom_id res chain seq x y z
N MET A 1 48.92 117.53 -91.26
CA MET A 1 47.48 117.73 -90.93
C MET A 1 46.55 116.58 -91.35
N LYS A 2 45.81 116.56 -92.48
CA LYS A 2 44.70 115.58 -92.63
C LYS A 2 45.14 114.10 -92.72
N ILE A 3 46.23 113.79 -93.42
CA ILE A 3 46.80 112.43 -93.48
C ILE A 3 47.37 112.00 -92.12
N GLU A 4 48.07 112.91 -91.45
CA GLU A 4 48.71 112.72 -90.14
C GLU A 4 47.69 112.45 -89.02
N ASN A 5 46.58 113.20 -89.00
CA ASN A 5 45.45 112.96 -88.09
C ASN A 5 44.80 111.58 -88.35
N LEU A 6 44.65 111.17 -89.61
CA LEU A 6 44.16 109.82 -89.94
C LEU A 6 45.15 108.71 -89.52
N GLN A 7 46.47 108.96 -89.62
CA GLN A 7 47.50 108.03 -89.13
C GLN A 7 47.51 107.93 -87.59
N GLU A 8 47.27 109.04 -86.89
CA GLU A 8 47.13 109.07 -85.43
C GLU A 8 45.87 108.33 -84.97
N GLN A 9 44.71 108.59 -85.62
CA GLN A 9 43.47 107.84 -85.38
C GLN A 9 43.63 106.34 -85.64
N LEU A 10 44.39 105.94 -86.67
CA LEU A 10 44.66 104.53 -86.95
C LEU A 10 45.50 103.90 -85.83
N ARG A 11 46.58 104.56 -85.38
CA ARG A 11 47.39 104.09 -84.24
C ARG A 11 46.56 103.95 -82.96
N ASP A 12 45.66 104.87 -82.69
CA ASP A 12 44.79 104.79 -81.51
C ASP A 12 43.72 103.70 -81.65
N LYS A 13 43.26 103.41 -82.87
CA LYS A 13 42.42 102.24 -83.16
C LYS A 13 43.19 100.93 -82.97
N ASP A 14 44.46 100.86 -83.39
CA ASP A 14 45.31 99.67 -83.17
C ASP A 14 45.60 99.44 -81.68
N LYS A 15 45.83 100.50 -80.89
CA LYS A 15 45.90 100.43 -79.41
C LYS A 15 44.59 99.93 -78.81
N GLN A 16 43.44 100.50 -79.21
CA GLN A 16 42.12 100.05 -78.75
C GLN A 16 41.88 98.57 -79.08
N LEU A 17 42.24 98.14 -80.28
CA LEU A 17 42.10 96.76 -80.75
C LEU A 17 43.04 95.80 -79.98
N THR A 18 44.24 96.23 -79.63
CA THR A 18 45.18 95.48 -78.77
C THR A 18 44.61 95.32 -77.36
N ASN A 19 44.17 96.41 -76.73
CA ASN A 19 43.55 96.39 -75.40
C ASN A 19 42.28 95.49 -75.36
N LEU A 20 41.48 95.50 -76.43
CA LEU A 20 40.33 94.60 -76.56
C LEU A 20 40.75 93.13 -76.69
N LYS A 21 41.79 92.81 -77.46
CA LYS A 21 42.33 91.44 -77.55
C LYS A 21 42.82 90.93 -76.20
N ASP A 22 43.55 91.75 -75.44
CA ASP A 22 44.06 91.32 -74.14
C ASP A 22 42.94 91.20 -73.09
N ARG A 23 41.92 92.06 -73.14
CA ARG A 23 40.69 91.88 -72.36
C ARG A 23 39.95 90.58 -72.72
N VAL A 24 39.87 90.21 -74.00
CA VAL A 24 39.27 88.94 -74.44
C VAL A 24 40.07 87.75 -73.92
N LYS A 25 41.41 87.77 -73.97
CA LYS A 25 42.25 86.71 -73.39
C LYS A 25 42.04 86.57 -71.88
N SER A 26 41.95 87.69 -71.15
CA SER A 26 41.66 87.67 -69.70
C SER A 26 40.31 86.97 -69.45
N LEU A 27 39.26 87.42 -70.14
CA LEU A 27 37.92 86.81 -70.01
C LEU A 27 37.88 85.33 -70.40
N GLN A 28 38.66 84.89 -71.39
CA GLN A 28 38.80 83.47 -71.74
C GLN A 28 39.50 82.68 -70.63
N THR A 29 40.52 83.26 -69.99
CA THR A 29 41.19 82.64 -68.83
C THR A 29 40.25 82.55 -67.64
N ASP A 30 39.52 83.63 -67.35
CA ASP A 30 38.53 83.70 -66.27
C ASP A 30 37.37 82.72 -66.50
N SER A 31 36.93 82.54 -67.76
CA SER A 31 35.96 81.50 -68.15
C SER A 31 36.51 80.10 -67.86
N SER A 32 37.71 79.78 -68.36
CA SER A 32 38.33 78.46 -68.16
C SER A 32 38.56 78.13 -66.68
N ASN A 33 38.88 79.15 -65.86
CA ASN A 33 38.99 79.00 -64.41
C ASN A 33 37.62 78.74 -63.77
N THR A 34 36.56 79.41 -64.25
CA THR A 34 35.18 79.19 -63.81
C THR A 34 34.68 77.80 -64.17
N ASP A 35 34.93 77.33 -65.41
CA ASP A 35 34.57 75.99 -65.87
C ASP A 35 35.26 74.90 -65.02
N THR A 36 36.54 75.11 -64.67
CA THR A 36 37.29 74.21 -63.79
C THR A 36 36.73 74.20 -62.36
N ALA A 37 36.34 75.36 -61.83
CA ALA A 37 35.71 75.47 -60.51
C ALA A 37 34.32 74.82 -60.48
N LEU A 38 33.53 74.95 -61.54
CA LEU A 38 32.23 74.28 -61.68
C LEU A 38 32.39 72.76 -61.70
N ALA A 39 33.28 72.21 -62.52
CA ALA A 39 33.56 70.77 -62.55
C ALA A 39 33.98 70.22 -61.17
N THR A 40 34.81 70.97 -60.43
CA THR A 40 35.23 70.61 -59.06
C THR A 40 34.04 70.61 -58.09
N LEU A 41 33.11 71.56 -58.22
CA LEU A 41 31.90 71.62 -57.40
C LEU A 41 30.89 70.51 -57.75
N GLU A 42 30.76 70.16 -59.03
CA GLU A 42 29.92 69.05 -59.50
C GLU A 42 30.43 67.70 -58.95
N GLU A 43 31.74 67.44 -59.00
CA GLU A 43 32.34 66.25 -58.41
C GLU A 43 32.13 66.21 -56.88
N ALA A 44 32.34 67.34 -56.19
CA ALA A 44 32.12 67.44 -54.75
C ALA A 44 30.64 67.30 -54.34
N LEU A 45 29.70 67.70 -55.20
CA LEU A 45 28.26 67.45 -55.01
C LEU A 45 27.94 65.97 -55.21
N SER A 46 28.44 65.34 -56.28
CA SER A 46 28.20 63.92 -56.56
C SER A 46 28.75 63.01 -55.44
N GLU A 47 29.92 63.32 -54.87
CA GLU A 47 30.44 62.55 -53.73
C GLU A 47 29.61 62.81 -52.46
N LYS A 48 29.08 64.02 -52.24
CA LYS A 48 28.12 64.27 -51.14
C LYS A 48 26.82 63.48 -51.32
N GLU A 49 26.29 63.37 -52.53
CA GLU A 49 25.11 62.55 -52.83
C GLU A 49 25.36 61.07 -52.52
N ARG A 50 26.52 60.53 -52.92
CA ARG A 50 26.95 59.16 -52.56
C ARG A 50 27.08 58.95 -51.06
N ILE A 51 27.63 59.93 -50.33
CA ILE A 51 27.74 59.87 -48.86
C ILE A 51 26.35 59.89 -48.22
N ILE A 52 25.45 60.75 -48.70
CA ILE A 52 24.05 60.81 -48.24
C ILE A 52 23.36 59.46 -48.45
N GLU A 53 23.53 58.81 -49.60
CA GLU A 53 22.88 57.52 -49.87
C GLU A 53 23.42 56.41 -48.96
N ARG A 54 24.75 56.30 -48.78
CA ARG A 54 25.35 55.35 -47.83
C ARG A 54 24.86 55.58 -46.39
N LEU A 55 24.64 56.84 -45.98
CA LEU A 55 24.12 57.16 -44.65
C LEU A 55 22.63 56.80 -44.50
N LYS A 56 21.81 56.94 -45.55
CA LYS A 56 20.43 56.40 -45.54
C LYS A 56 20.44 54.88 -45.43
N GLU A 57 21.23 54.20 -46.27
CA GLU A 57 21.35 52.73 -46.24
C GLU A 57 21.84 52.19 -44.90
N GLN A 58 22.76 52.92 -44.22
CA GLN A 58 23.20 52.57 -42.87
C GLN A 58 22.07 52.74 -41.86
N ARG A 59 21.41 53.92 -41.82
CA ARG A 59 20.26 54.15 -40.93
C ARG A 59 19.17 53.11 -41.14
N ASP A 60 18.85 52.80 -42.39
CA ASP A 60 17.79 51.85 -42.74
C ASP A 60 18.20 50.39 -42.48
N ARG A 61 19.49 50.10 -42.22
CA ARG A 61 19.95 48.82 -41.64
C ARG A 61 19.87 48.86 -40.11
N ASP A 62 20.43 49.88 -39.47
CA ASP A 62 20.40 50.07 -38.02
C ASP A 62 18.98 50.02 -37.45
N ASP A 63 18.01 50.66 -38.13
CA ASP A 63 16.61 50.67 -37.71
C ASP A 63 15.90 49.32 -37.94
N ARG A 64 16.35 48.52 -38.92
CA ARG A 64 15.87 47.12 -39.10
C ARG A 64 16.42 46.21 -38.00
N GLU A 65 17.73 46.27 -37.74
CA GLU A 65 18.39 45.49 -36.69
C GLU A 65 17.75 45.77 -35.31
N ARG A 66 17.48 47.05 -34.99
CA ARG A 66 16.74 47.45 -33.78
C ARG A 66 15.32 46.90 -33.71
N LEU A 67 14.59 46.88 -34.83
CA LEU A 67 13.23 46.32 -34.86
C LEU A 67 13.26 44.81 -34.62
N GLU A 68 14.21 44.09 -35.22
CA GLU A 68 14.41 42.65 -35.01
C GLU A 68 14.79 42.33 -33.54
N GLU A 69 15.67 43.13 -32.92
CA GLU A 69 15.96 43.02 -31.48
C GLU A 69 14.72 43.25 -30.61
N ILE A 70 13.94 44.30 -30.89
CA ILE A 70 12.70 44.60 -30.15
C ILE A 70 11.67 43.47 -30.31
N GLU A 71 11.52 42.89 -31.50
CA GLU A 71 10.62 41.76 -31.72
C GLU A 71 11.10 40.48 -31.01
N SER A 72 12.42 40.24 -30.99
CA SER A 72 13.03 39.15 -30.23
C SER A 72 12.74 39.27 -28.73
N PHE A 73 13.06 40.42 -28.12
CA PHE A 73 12.77 40.67 -26.70
C PHE A 73 11.27 40.63 -26.39
N LYS A 74 10.41 41.08 -27.30
CA LYS A 74 8.95 41.03 -27.15
C LYS A 74 8.44 39.59 -27.16
N LYS A 75 9.03 38.71 -27.98
CA LYS A 75 8.73 37.28 -28.01
C LYS A 75 9.21 36.61 -26.72
N GLU A 76 10.46 36.83 -26.31
CA GLU A 76 11.01 36.29 -25.07
C GLU A 76 10.17 36.69 -23.84
N ASN A 77 9.77 37.96 -23.74
CA ASN A 77 8.87 38.43 -22.68
C ASN A 77 7.49 37.75 -22.69
N LYS A 78 6.96 37.39 -23.87
CA LYS A 78 5.71 36.63 -23.99
C LYS A 78 5.89 35.19 -23.49
N ASP A 79 6.95 34.52 -23.94
CA ASP A 79 7.25 33.13 -23.59
C ASP A 79 7.55 33.01 -22.07
N LEU A 80 8.29 33.97 -21.49
CA LEU A 80 8.49 34.08 -20.04
C LEU A 80 7.19 34.31 -19.28
N LYS A 81 6.30 35.17 -19.78
CA LYS A 81 4.99 35.43 -19.14
C LYS A 81 4.08 34.19 -19.18
N GLU A 82 4.10 33.43 -20.27
CA GLU A 82 3.39 32.16 -20.38
C GLU A 82 3.95 31.11 -19.41
N LYS A 83 5.28 31.02 -19.27
CA LYS A 83 5.95 30.16 -18.29
C LYS A 83 5.61 30.54 -16.84
N VAL A 84 5.57 31.83 -16.51
CA VAL A 84 5.13 32.32 -15.19
C VAL A 84 3.67 31.94 -14.91
N ASN A 85 2.77 32.11 -15.88
CA ASN A 85 1.36 31.73 -15.71
C ASN A 85 1.20 30.21 -15.50
N ALA A 86 1.95 29.38 -16.22
CA ALA A 86 1.94 27.92 -16.06
C ALA A 86 2.43 27.51 -14.66
N LEU A 87 3.58 28.03 -14.22
CA LEU A 87 4.11 27.76 -12.88
C LEU A 87 3.18 28.26 -11.77
N GLN A 88 2.47 29.37 -11.98
CA GLN A 88 1.47 29.88 -11.02
C GLN A 88 0.25 28.95 -10.92
N ALA A 89 -0.17 28.33 -12.02
CA ALA A 89 -1.26 27.34 -12.03
C ALA A 89 -0.84 26.01 -11.39
N GLU A 90 0.37 25.52 -11.68
CA GLU A 90 0.93 24.34 -11.01
C GLU A 90 1.07 24.57 -9.49
N LEU A 91 1.52 25.76 -9.08
CA LEU A 91 1.62 26.12 -7.66
C LEU A 91 0.25 26.06 -6.97
N THR A 92 -0.81 26.62 -7.54
CA THR A 92 -2.15 26.57 -6.93
C THR A 92 -2.73 25.15 -6.89
N GLU A 93 -2.43 24.29 -7.87
CA GLU A 93 -2.79 22.87 -7.83
C GLU A 93 -2.05 22.13 -6.70
N LYS A 94 -0.75 22.39 -6.50
CA LYS A 94 0.01 21.82 -5.38
C LYS A 94 -0.47 22.35 -4.03
N GLU A 95 -0.86 23.62 -3.93
CA GLU A 95 -1.45 24.20 -2.73
C GLU A 95 -2.78 23.52 -2.37
N SER A 96 -3.67 23.30 -3.35
CA SER A 96 -4.91 22.54 -3.16
C SER A 96 -4.62 21.11 -2.68
N SER A 97 -3.73 20.40 -3.37
CA SER A 97 -3.33 19.03 -3.03
C SER A 97 -2.76 18.93 -1.60
N LEU A 98 -2.03 19.97 -1.15
CA LEU A 98 -1.47 20.04 0.19
C LEU A 98 -2.54 20.26 1.27
N ILE A 99 -3.63 20.98 0.95
CA ILE A 99 -4.78 21.14 1.84
C ILE A 99 -5.47 19.78 2.02
N ASP A 100 -5.78 19.08 0.92
CA ASP A 100 -6.42 17.76 0.95
C ASP A 100 -5.60 16.74 1.77
N LEU A 101 -4.26 16.74 1.61
CA LEU A 101 -3.38 15.89 2.43
C LEU A 101 -3.42 16.24 3.92
N LYS A 102 -3.50 17.53 4.28
CA LYS A 102 -3.60 17.98 5.68
C LYS A 102 -4.94 17.58 6.31
N GLU A 103 -6.03 17.66 5.56
CA GLU A 103 -7.35 17.20 6.02
C GLU A 103 -7.36 15.69 6.22
N HIS A 104 -6.83 14.91 5.26
CA HIS A 104 -6.72 13.46 5.38
C HIS A 104 -5.84 13.05 6.58
N ALA A 105 -4.69 13.69 6.78
CA ALA A 105 -3.82 13.46 7.93
C ALA A 105 -4.53 13.78 9.27
N SER A 106 -5.30 14.88 9.33
CA SER A 106 -6.07 15.26 10.51
C SER A 106 -7.20 14.26 10.81
N SER A 107 -7.86 13.76 9.77
CA SER A 107 -8.89 12.72 9.86
C SER A 107 -8.30 11.40 10.37
N LEU A 108 -7.15 10.97 9.84
CA LEU A 108 -6.41 9.80 10.33
C LEU A 108 -5.98 9.95 11.79
N ALA A 109 -5.48 11.11 12.21
CA ALA A 109 -5.11 11.37 13.60
C ALA A 109 -6.33 11.27 14.55
N SER A 110 -7.47 11.86 14.16
CA SER A 110 -8.74 11.74 14.89
C SER A 110 -9.23 10.29 14.98
N ALA A 111 -9.12 9.52 13.88
CA ALA A 111 -9.45 8.10 13.87
C ALA A 111 -8.51 7.27 14.75
N GLY A 112 -7.22 7.62 14.80
CA GLY A 112 -6.24 7.04 15.73
C GLY A 112 -6.64 7.24 17.20
N LEU A 113 -6.90 8.48 17.61
CA LEU A 113 -7.33 8.80 18.98
C LEU A 113 -8.65 8.09 19.39
N LYS A 114 -9.59 7.91 18.45
CA LYS A 114 -10.82 7.12 18.66
C LYS A 114 -10.54 5.61 18.80
N ARG A 115 -9.52 5.07 18.13
CA ARG A 115 -9.09 3.68 18.30
C ARG A 115 -8.38 3.49 19.64
N ASP A 116 -7.48 4.38 20.01
CA ASP A 116 -6.73 4.34 21.28
C ASP A 116 -7.65 4.44 22.51
N SER A 117 -8.65 5.33 22.46
CA SER A 117 -9.65 5.42 23.54
C SER A 117 -10.52 4.17 23.65
N LYS A 118 -10.89 3.55 22.52
CA LYS A 118 -11.62 2.28 22.50
C LYS A 118 -10.76 1.12 22.99
N LEU A 119 -9.47 1.10 22.64
CA LEU A 119 -8.50 0.11 23.09
C LEU A 119 -8.33 0.18 24.62
N LYS A 120 -8.09 1.37 25.19
CA LYS A 120 -8.04 1.57 26.66
C LYS A 120 -9.31 1.12 27.37
N SER A 121 -10.49 1.40 26.79
CA SER A 121 -11.77 0.94 27.34
C SER A 121 -11.88 -0.59 27.34
N LEU A 122 -11.39 -1.27 26.30
CA LEU A 122 -11.36 -2.73 26.22
C LEU A 122 -10.33 -3.35 27.17
N GLU A 123 -9.16 -2.72 27.35
CA GLU A 123 -8.15 -3.13 28.34
C GLU A 123 -8.72 -3.09 29.77
N ILE A 124 -9.40 -2.00 30.15
CA ILE A 124 -10.09 -1.88 31.44
C ILE A 124 -11.17 -2.97 31.60
N ALA A 125 -11.97 -3.22 30.57
CA ALA A 125 -13.02 -4.25 30.61
C ALA A 125 -12.44 -5.68 30.73
N ILE A 126 -11.30 -5.95 30.07
CA ILE A 126 -10.57 -7.22 30.20
C ILE A 126 -10.05 -7.38 31.63
N GLU A 127 -9.47 -6.35 32.24
CA GLU A 127 -8.95 -6.44 33.60
C GLU A 127 -10.06 -6.65 34.63
N GLN A 128 -11.19 -5.95 34.49
CA GLN A 128 -12.40 -6.20 35.28
C GLN A 128 -12.89 -7.65 35.15
N LYS A 129 -12.86 -8.22 33.94
CA LYS A 129 -13.25 -9.62 33.73
C LYS A 129 -12.25 -10.62 34.31
N LYS A 130 -10.94 -10.33 34.30
CA LYS A 130 -9.95 -11.14 35.04
C LYS A 130 -10.22 -11.14 36.54
N GLU A 131 -10.53 -9.98 37.12
CA GLU A 131 -10.88 -9.90 38.55
C GLU A 131 -12.15 -10.71 38.88
N GLU A 132 -13.18 -10.64 38.03
CA GLU A 132 -14.39 -11.47 38.19
C GLU A 132 -14.06 -12.97 38.11
N CYS A 133 -13.27 -13.40 37.12
CA CYS A 133 -12.82 -14.79 36.99
C CYS A 133 -12.04 -15.24 38.24
N SER A 134 -11.08 -14.44 38.72
CA SER A 134 -10.30 -14.77 39.92
C SER A 134 -11.17 -14.86 41.19
N LYS A 135 -12.19 -14.01 41.32
CA LYS A 135 -13.20 -14.11 42.40
C LYS A 135 -14.02 -15.41 42.30
N LEU A 136 -14.42 -15.82 41.10
CA LEU A 136 -15.14 -17.07 40.86
C LEU A 136 -14.27 -18.31 41.10
N GLU A 137 -13.00 -18.30 40.66
CA GLU A 137 -12.03 -19.36 40.95
C GLU A 137 -11.79 -19.51 42.46
N ALA A 138 -11.67 -18.41 43.19
CA ALA A 138 -11.54 -18.43 44.65
C ALA A 138 -12.80 -18.96 45.35
N GLN A 139 -14.00 -18.68 44.82
CA GLN A 139 -15.25 -19.27 45.32
C GLN A 139 -15.33 -20.77 45.02
N LEU A 140 -14.96 -21.19 43.80
CA LEU A 140 -14.92 -22.60 43.39
C LEU A 140 -13.96 -23.40 44.28
N LYS A 141 -12.77 -22.86 44.55
CA LYS A 141 -11.78 -23.49 45.43
C LYS A 141 -12.32 -23.68 46.85
N LYS A 142 -12.97 -22.66 47.43
CA LYS A 142 -13.62 -22.77 48.75
C LYS A 142 -14.76 -23.78 48.79
N ALA A 143 -15.57 -23.85 47.73
CA ALA A 143 -16.65 -24.83 47.63
C ALA A 143 -16.10 -26.26 47.58
N HIS A 144 -15.02 -26.48 46.82
CA HIS A 144 -14.34 -27.77 46.75
C HIS A 144 -13.66 -28.15 48.08
N GLU A 145 -12.99 -27.22 48.74
CA GLU A 145 -12.42 -27.41 50.09
C GLU A 145 -13.50 -27.82 51.11
N ALA A 146 -14.68 -27.19 51.07
CA ALA A 146 -15.81 -27.52 51.94
C ALA A 146 -16.47 -28.88 51.60
N GLU A 147 -16.49 -29.28 50.32
CA GLU A 147 -16.95 -30.62 49.93
C GLU A 147 -15.99 -31.72 50.42
N GLU A 148 -14.69 -31.51 50.30
CA GLU A 148 -13.68 -32.44 50.82
C GLU A 148 -13.70 -32.51 52.35
N GLU A 149 -13.86 -31.39 53.07
CA GLU A 149 -14.05 -31.39 54.53
C GLU A 149 -15.32 -32.16 54.94
N ALA A 150 -16.43 -31.98 54.21
CA ALA A 150 -17.65 -32.75 54.43
C ALA A 150 -17.49 -34.25 54.14
N ARG A 151 -16.73 -34.64 53.10
CA ARG A 151 -16.37 -36.03 52.81
C ARG A 151 -15.51 -36.68 53.90
N MET A 152 -14.59 -35.89 54.47
CA MET A 152 -13.65 -36.36 55.49
C MET A 152 -14.24 -36.39 56.90
N ASN A 153 -15.47 -35.90 57.11
CA ASN A 153 -16.15 -35.96 58.41
C ASN A 153 -16.44 -37.42 58.84
N PRO A 154 -15.84 -37.91 59.95
CA PRO A 154 -16.01 -39.29 60.42
C PRO A 154 -17.46 -39.65 60.73
N GLU A 155 -18.30 -38.69 61.13
CA GLU A 155 -19.70 -38.93 61.48
C GLU A 155 -20.52 -39.48 60.31
N PHE A 156 -20.25 -39.04 59.08
CA PHE A 156 -20.90 -39.60 57.89
C PHE A 156 -20.42 -41.03 57.60
N ALA A 157 -19.12 -41.29 57.74
CA ALA A 157 -18.56 -42.63 57.55
C ALA A 157 -19.08 -43.63 58.59
N ASP A 158 -19.19 -43.22 59.85
CA ASP A 158 -19.73 -44.07 60.91
C ASP A 158 -21.25 -44.25 60.81
N ARG A 159 -22.00 -43.21 60.37
CA ARG A 159 -23.43 -43.35 60.07
C ARG A 159 -23.69 -44.25 58.86
N MET A 160 -22.84 -44.21 57.83
CA MET A 160 -22.87 -45.20 56.74
C MET A 160 -22.64 -46.62 57.27
N LYS A 161 -21.58 -46.87 58.04
CA LYS A 161 -21.33 -48.20 58.66
C LYS A 161 -22.49 -48.67 59.53
N GLN A 162 -23.20 -47.76 60.19
CA GLN A 162 -24.36 -48.10 61.01
C GLN A 162 -25.57 -48.48 60.16
N LEU A 163 -25.85 -47.74 59.08
CA LEU A 163 -26.87 -48.10 58.09
C LEU A 163 -26.53 -49.43 57.38
N ASP A 164 -25.27 -49.71 57.07
CA ASP A 164 -24.84 -51.00 56.50
C ASP A 164 -25.06 -52.17 57.47
N LYS A 165 -24.83 -51.96 58.77
CA LYS A 165 -25.14 -52.95 59.82
C LYS A 165 -26.65 -53.19 59.91
N GLU A 166 -27.46 -52.13 59.95
CA GLU A 166 -28.93 -52.24 59.97
C GLU A 166 -29.46 -52.95 58.71
N ALA A 167 -28.98 -52.57 57.52
CA ALA A 167 -29.33 -53.21 56.25
C ALA A 167 -28.84 -54.67 56.11
N SER A 168 -27.80 -55.05 56.85
CA SER A 168 -27.34 -56.44 56.94
C SER A 168 -28.20 -57.24 57.92
N TYR A 169 -28.51 -56.67 59.09
CA TYR A 169 -29.43 -57.24 60.08
C TYR A 169 -30.81 -57.51 59.47
N TYR A 170 -31.42 -56.51 58.80
CA TYR A 170 -32.72 -56.70 58.14
C TYR A 170 -32.67 -57.71 57.00
N ARG A 171 -31.55 -57.85 56.28
CA ARG A 171 -31.38 -58.94 55.29
C ARG A 171 -31.34 -60.31 55.95
N GLU A 172 -30.66 -60.46 57.08
CA GLU A 172 -30.58 -61.72 57.81
C GLU A 172 -31.95 -62.11 58.41
N GLU A 173 -32.64 -61.15 59.04
CA GLU A 173 -33.99 -61.37 59.59
C GLU A 173 -35.02 -61.69 58.50
N CYS A 174 -34.99 -61.01 57.36
CA CYS A 174 -35.79 -61.39 56.19
C CYS A 174 -35.44 -62.79 55.68
N GLY A 175 -34.16 -63.18 55.70
CA GLY A 175 -33.71 -64.53 55.34
C GLY A 175 -34.24 -65.61 56.29
N LYS A 176 -34.21 -65.36 57.60
CA LYS A 176 -34.81 -66.26 58.62
C LYS A 176 -36.32 -66.37 58.45
N ALA A 177 -37.01 -65.25 58.25
CA ALA A 177 -38.45 -65.23 58.02
C ALA A 177 -38.82 -66.01 56.74
N GLN A 178 -38.04 -65.84 55.66
CA GLN A 178 -38.23 -66.61 54.42
C GLN A 178 -38.02 -68.11 54.64
N ALA A 179 -36.98 -68.52 55.38
CA ALA A 179 -36.72 -69.92 55.67
C ALA A 179 -37.84 -70.58 56.51
N GLU A 180 -38.43 -69.86 57.48
CA GLU A 180 -39.58 -70.38 58.23
C GLU A 180 -40.86 -70.40 57.37
N VAL A 181 -41.07 -69.45 56.45
CA VAL A 181 -42.14 -69.52 55.44
C VAL A 181 -41.98 -70.74 54.55
N ASP A 182 -40.77 -71.02 54.05
CA ASP A 182 -40.51 -72.17 53.19
C ASP A 182 -40.74 -73.50 53.93
N ARG A 183 -40.32 -73.58 55.21
CA ARG A 183 -40.58 -74.72 56.10
C ARG A 183 -42.08 -74.92 56.35
N LEU A 184 -42.83 -73.85 56.63
CA LEU A 184 -44.29 -73.92 56.82
C LEU A 184 -44.99 -74.35 55.52
N LEU A 185 -44.51 -73.92 54.35
CA LEU A 185 -45.00 -74.37 53.05
C LEU A 185 -44.68 -75.85 52.78
N GLU A 186 -43.56 -76.36 53.27
CA GLU A 186 -43.21 -77.78 53.17
C GLU A 186 -44.12 -78.65 54.05
N ILE A 187 -44.33 -78.28 55.32
CA ILE A 187 -45.33 -78.91 56.20
C ILE A 187 -46.73 -78.85 55.59
N LEU A 188 -47.11 -77.72 54.98
CA LEU A 188 -48.42 -77.58 54.31
C LEU A 188 -48.57 -78.56 53.15
N LYS A 189 -47.52 -78.76 52.34
CA LYS A 189 -47.50 -79.76 51.25
C LYS A 189 -47.58 -81.19 51.79
N GLU A 190 -46.88 -81.51 52.87
CA GLU A 190 -46.96 -82.83 53.51
C GLU A 190 -48.38 -83.11 54.01
N VAL A 191 -49.00 -82.16 54.71
CA VAL A 191 -50.39 -82.28 55.18
C VAL A 191 -51.39 -82.34 54.02
N GLU A 192 -51.18 -81.58 52.94
CA GLU A 192 -52.00 -81.64 51.73
C GLU A 192 -51.85 -83.00 51.01
N ASN A 193 -50.65 -83.56 50.97
CA ASN A 193 -50.38 -84.91 50.43
C ASN A 193 -51.02 -86.00 51.31
N GLU A 194 -50.86 -85.95 52.62
CA GLU A 194 -51.54 -86.85 53.56
C GLU A 194 -53.07 -86.78 53.40
N LYS A 195 -53.61 -85.57 53.28
CA LYS A 195 -55.04 -85.36 53.03
C LYS A 195 -55.46 -85.97 51.69
N ASN A 196 -54.69 -85.74 50.62
CA ASN A 196 -54.95 -86.33 49.31
C ASN A 196 -54.88 -87.87 49.34
N ASP A 197 -53.98 -88.46 50.12
CA ASP A 197 -53.90 -89.92 50.28
C ASP A 197 -55.01 -90.48 51.18
N LYS A 198 -55.44 -89.73 52.21
CA LYS A 198 -56.67 -90.03 52.98
C LYS A 198 -57.91 -89.92 52.10
N ASP A 199 -58.01 -88.92 51.23
CA ASP A 199 -59.10 -88.74 50.26
C ASP A 199 -59.08 -89.86 49.20
N LYS A 200 -57.91 -90.30 48.72
CA LYS A 200 -57.78 -91.53 47.90
C LYS A 200 -58.23 -92.77 48.68
N LYS A 201 -57.87 -92.89 49.96
CA LYS A 201 -58.29 -94.01 50.83
C LYS A 201 -59.81 -94.01 51.06
N ILE A 202 -60.40 -92.84 51.23
CA ILE A 202 -61.84 -92.65 51.29
C ILE A 202 -62.46 -93.02 49.95
N ALA A 203 -61.92 -92.58 48.81
CA ALA A 203 -62.41 -92.97 47.48
C ALA A 203 -62.24 -94.48 47.18
N GLU A 204 -61.20 -95.14 47.72
CA GLU A 204 -61.01 -96.59 47.70
C GLU A 204 -62.05 -97.30 48.57
N LEU A 205 -62.30 -96.81 49.79
CA LEU A 205 -63.31 -97.36 50.70
C LEU A 205 -64.73 -97.12 50.20
N GLU A 206 -65.00 -95.96 49.61
CA GLU A 206 -66.25 -95.64 48.90
C GLU A 206 -66.40 -96.53 47.66
N ARG A 207 -65.33 -96.82 46.90
CA ARG A 207 -65.34 -97.89 45.88
C ARG A 207 -65.64 -99.25 46.48
N HIS A 208 -65.03 -99.62 47.61
CA HIS A 208 -65.26 -100.90 48.27
C HIS A 208 -66.71 -101.02 48.81
N MET A 209 -67.30 -99.91 49.29
CA MET A 209 -68.72 -99.82 49.63
C MET A 209 -69.61 -99.83 48.37
N LYS A 210 -69.17 -99.24 47.26
CA LYS A 210 -69.91 -99.25 45.98
C LYS A 210 -69.91 -100.63 45.33
N ASP A 211 -68.81 -101.38 45.47
CA ASP A 211 -68.66 -102.75 44.98
C ASP A 211 -69.33 -103.78 45.91
N GLN A 212 -69.39 -103.53 47.24
CA GLN A 212 -70.23 -104.35 48.13
C GLN A 212 -71.73 -104.02 48.03
N ASN A 213 -72.11 -102.77 47.75
CA ASN A 213 -73.51 -102.32 47.82
C ASN A 213 -74.16 -102.11 46.44
N LYS A 214 -73.53 -102.57 45.35
CA LYS A 214 -74.16 -102.72 44.02
C LYS A 214 -73.96 -104.10 43.38
N LYS A 215 -74.42 -105.12 44.10
CA LYS A 215 -75.08 -106.30 43.49
C LYS A 215 -76.49 -105.97 42.94
N VAL A 216 -76.79 -104.69 42.71
CA VAL A 216 -78.02 -104.14 42.12
C VAL A 216 -77.70 -102.91 41.25
N ALA A 217 -78.16 -102.94 40.00
CA ALA A 217 -78.34 -101.81 39.06
C ALA A 217 -77.09 -101.02 38.56
N ASN A 218 -76.50 -101.56 37.48
CA ASN A 218 -76.42 -101.02 36.11
C ASN A 218 -75.92 -99.57 35.79
N LEU A 219 -75.10 -99.52 34.73
CA LEU A 219 -74.97 -98.49 33.67
C LEU A 219 -74.47 -97.05 34.02
N LYS A 220 -73.18 -96.74 33.73
CA LYS A 220 -72.75 -96.09 32.46
C LYS A 220 -71.23 -95.78 32.40
N HIS A 221 -70.68 -95.83 31.18
CA HIS A 221 -69.35 -95.35 30.75
C HIS A 221 -69.36 -93.79 30.69
N ASN A 222 -68.47 -93.06 31.39
CA ASN A 222 -67.14 -92.57 30.95
C ASN A 222 -67.20 -91.65 29.70
N GLN A 223 -66.83 -90.36 29.76
CA GLN A 223 -65.51 -89.74 29.39
C GLN A 223 -65.71 -88.19 29.34
N GLN A 224 -64.75 -87.26 29.32
CA GLN A 224 -63.26 -87.16 29.41
C GLN A 224 -62.92 -85.78 30.11
N LEU A 225 -61.76 -85.51 30.75
CA LEU A 225 -60.43 -85.03 30.27
C LEU A 225 -60.44 -83.71 29.42
N GLU A 226 -59.54 -82.71 29.56
CA GLU A 226 -58.45 -82.44 30.53
C GLU A 226 -57.77 -81.04 30.44
N LYS A 227 -57.03 -80.65 31.52
CA LYS A 227 -55.77 -79.85 31.56
C LYS A 227 -55.79 -78.37 31.05
N LYS A 228 -54.81 -77.49 31.34
CA LYS A 228 -53.45 -77.64 31.93
C LYS A 228 -53.03 -76.41 32.80
N LYS A 229 -51.81 -76.43 33.36
CA LYS A 229 -51.30 -75.59 34.47
C LYS A 229 -49.90 -74.99 34.19
N ASN A 230 -49.64 -73.79 34.73
CA ASN A 230 -48.38 -73.13 35.18
C ASN A 230 -47.06 -73.00 34.34
N ALA A 231 -46.58 -71.73 34.30
CA ALA A 231 -45.25 -71.19 34.70
C ALA A 231 -44.01 -72.12 34.77
N GLN A 232 -42.90 -71.81 34.06
CA GLN A 232 -41.76 -70.92 34.45
C GLN A 232 -40.92 -71.43 35.64
N LEU A 233 -39.61 -71.20 35.73
CA LEU A 233 -38.69 -70.41 34.87
C LEU A 233 -37.97 -71.36 33.87
N LEU A 234 -36.73 -71.24 33.35
CA LEU A 234 -35.61 -70.28 33.46
C LEU A 234 -34.94 -70.12 32.07
N GLU A 235 -33.73 -69.55 32.01
CA GLU A 235 -32.88 -69.32 30.81
C GLU A 235 -33.48 -68.38 29.72
N GLU A 236 -32.71 -67.81 28.79
CA GLU A 236 -31.27 -67.93 28.44
C GLU A 236 -30.68 -66.52 28.12
N VAL A 237 -29.35 -66.38 28.09
CA VAL A 237 -28.61 -65.13 27.84
C VAL A 237 -28.60 -64.73 26.35
N ARG A 238 -29.21 -63.58 26.01
CA ARG A 238 -28.71 -62.74 24.89
C ARG A 238 -28.72 -61.23 25.17
N ARG A 239 -27.60 -60.63 24.79
CA ARG A 239 -27.17 -59.24 24.93
C ARG A 239 -28.25 -58.19 24.62
N ARG A 240 -28.27 -57.12 25.43
CA ARG A 240 -28.75 -55.78 25.05
C ARG A 240 -27.59 -54.79 25.09
N GLU A 241 -26.92 -54.63 23.97
CA GLU A 241 -25.99 -53.53 23.68
C GLU A 241 -26.15 -53.22 22.20
N ASP A 242 -26.96 -52.21 21.85
CA ASP A 242 -26.97 -51.52 20.54
C ASP A 242 -27.96 -50.33 20.61
N ASN A 243 -27.62 -49.21 19.94
CA ASN A 243 -28.36 -47.94 19.72
C ASN A 243 -27.99 -46.65 20.50
N MET A 244 -26.73 -46.41 20.92
CA MET A 244 -26.33 -45.06 21.39
C MET A 244 -24.94 -44.56 20.91
N THR A 245 -24.40 -45.08 19.81
CA THR A 245 -23.06 -44.73 19.31
C THR A 245 -23.04 -43.97 17.97
N ASP A 246 -24.02 -44.20 17.10
CA ASP A 246 -24.01 -43.71 15.72
C ASP A 246 -24.26 -42.18 15.62
N ASN A 247 -25.24 -41.68 16.37
CA ASN A 247 -25.63 -40.26 16.33
C ASN A 247 -24.54 -39.33 16.90
N SER A 248 -23.75 -39.79 17.88
CA SER A 248 -22.66 -38.99 18.46
C SER A 248 -21.45 -38.88 17.54
N GLN A 249 -21.16 -39.92 16.75
CA GLN A 249 -20.08 -39.89 15.76
C GLN A 249 -20.46 -38.99 14.57
N HIS A 250 -21.73 -39.00 14.15
CA HIS A 250 -22.18 -38.21 13.02
C HIS A 250 -22.11 -36.68 13.29
N LEU A 251 -22.51 -36.21 14.48
CA LEU A 251 -22.34 -34.81 14.89
C LEU A 251 -20.86 -34.41 14.95
N GLN A 252 -19.99 -35.26 15.50
CA GLN A 252 -18.57 -34.95 15.65
C GLN A 252 -17.84 -34.80 14.30
N VAL A 253 -18.26 -35.55 13.28
CA VAL A 253 -17.77 -35.38 11.90
C VAL A 253 -18.27 -34.07 11.28
N GLU A 254 -19.53 -33.69 11.51
CA GLU A 254 -20.11 -32.44 11.00
C GLU A 254 -19.46 -31.20 11.63
N GLU A 255 -19.18 -31.23 12.94
CA GLU A 255 -18.42 -30.17 13.64
C GLU A 255 -17.00 -30.03 13.08
N LEU A 256 -16.30 -31.14 12.82
CA LEU A 256 -14.97 -31.14 12.21
C LEU A 256 -14.98 -30.61 10.77
N MET A 257 -16.01 -30.94 9.97
CA MET A 257 -16.18 -30.38 8.62
C MET A 257 -16.42 -28.87 8.67
N ASN A 258 -17.27 -28.37 9.57
CA ASN A 258 -17.53 -26.95 9.75
C ASN A 258 -16.28 -26.20 10.24
N ALA A 259 -15.50 -26.79 11.15
CA ALA A 259 -14.22 -26.23 11.61
C ALA A 259 -13.18 -26.17 10.46
N LEU A 260 -13.11 -27.20 9.62
CA LEU A 260 -12.22 -27.24 8.46
C LEU A 260 -12.60 -26.19 7.40
N GLU A 261 -13.90 -26.03 7.12
CA GLU A 261 -14.42 -25.03 6.17
C GLU A 261 -14.13 -23.60 6.67
N LYS A 262 -14.34 -23.34 7.97
CA LYS A 262 -13.98 -22.07 8.61
C LYS A 262 -12.47 -21.80 8.53
N THR A 263 -11.64 -22.80 8.79
CA THR A 263 -10.18 -22.68 8.69
C THR A 263 -9.73 -22.37 7.25
N ARG A 264 -10.40 -22.92 6.23
CA ARG A 264 -10.16 -22.56 4.83
C ARG A 264 -10.52 -21.10 4.53
N GLN A 265 -11.67 -20.63 4.99
CA GLN A 265 -12.08 -19.22 4.82
C GLN A 265 -11.11 -18.26 5.51
N GLU A 266 -10.65 -18.59 6.72
CA GLU A 266 -9.63 -17.82 7.43
C GLU A 266 -8.28 -17.82 6.69
N LEU A 267 -7.86 -18.95 6.11
CA LEU A 267 -6.68 -19.06 5.26
C LEU A 267 -6.77 -18.21 3.98
N ASP A 268 -7.92 -18.18 3.31
CA ASP A 268 -8.08 -17.34 2.12
C ASP A 268 -8.20 -15.85 2.48
N SER A 269 -8.79 -15.52 3.64
CA SER A 269 -8.78 -14.14 4.18
C SER A 269 -7.36 -13.64 4.53
N THR A 270 -6.46 -14.54 4.94
CA THR A 270 -5.06 -14.18 5.26
C THR A 270 -4.23 -14.05 4.00
N LYS A 271 -4.43 -14.90 2.98
CA LYS A 271 -3.84 -14.72 1.64
C LYS A 271 -4.26 -13.39 1.01
N ALA A 272 -5.54 -13.03 1.05
CA ALA A 272 -6.03 -11.76 0.50
C ALA A 272 -5.41 -10.55 1.20
N ARG A 273 -5.31 -10.59 2.54
CA ARG A 273 -4.59 -9.55 3.31
C ARG A 273 -3.10 -9.50 2.98
N LEU A 274 -2.43 -10.65 2.84
CA LEU A 274 -1.02 -10.72 2.47
C LEU A 274 -0.78 -10.08 1.09
N ALA A 275 -1.57 -10.44 0.08
CA ALA A 275 -1.49 -9.87 -1.26
C ALA A 275 -1.70 -8.35 -1.25
N SER A 276 -2.71 -7.86 -0.50
CA SER A 276 -2.95 -6.41 -0.34
C SER A 276 -1.79 -5.70 0.35
N THR A 277 -1.18 -6.29 1.38
CA THR A 277 0.00 -5.70 2.04
C THR A 277 1.26 -5.73 1.16
N GLN A 278 1.44 -6.77 0.34
CA GLN A 278 2.52 -6.86 -0.63
C GLN A 278 2.37 -5.82 -1.75
N GLN A 279 1.14 -5.60 -2.25
CA GLN A 279 0.86 -4.53 -3.21
C GLN A 279 1.17 -3.15 -2.59
N SER A 280 0.69 -2.88 -1.37
CA SER A 280 0.96 -1.59 -0.69
C SER A 280 2.46 -1.39 -0.39
N LEU A 281 3.23 -2.46 -0.19
CA LEU A 281 4.69 -2.38 -0.07
C LEU A 281 5.32 -2.00 -1.42
N ALA A 282 4.97 -2.69 -2.51
CA ALA A 282 5.48 -2.40 -3.85
C ALA A 282 5.16 -0.96 -4.31
N GLU A 283 3.95 -0.47 -4.02
CA GLU A 283 3.54 0.93 -4.27
C GLU A 283 4.41 1.92 -3.49
N LYS A 284 4.76 1.62 -2.24
CA LYS A 284 5.67 2.45 -1.42
C LYS A 284 7.12 2.38 -1.91
N GLU A 285 7.59 1.22 -2.35
CA GLU A 285 8.92 1.05 -2.93
C GLU A 285 9.05 1.84 -4.24
N ALA A 286 8.05 1.77 -5.12
CA ALA A 286 7.99 2.58 -6.34
C ALA A 286 7.93 4.09 -6.02
N HIS A 287 7.15 4.50 -5.01
CA HIS A 287 7.11 5.90 -4.58
C HIS A 287 8.47 6.38 -4.01
N LEU A 288 9.16 5.55 -3.23
CA LEU A 288 10.51 5.85 -2.73
C LEU A 288 11.54 5.93 -3.86
N ALA A 289 11.44 5.10 -4.90
CA ALA A 289 12.27 5.19 -6.09
C ALA A 289 12.05 6.52 -6.83
N ASN A 290 10.79 6.91 -7.04
CA ASN A 290 10.45 8.20 -7.66
C ASN A 290 10.96 9.39 -6.85
N LEU A 291 10.83 9.38 -5.51
CA LEU A 291 11.38 10.42 -4.64
C LEU A 291 12.91 10.52 -4.68
N ARG A 292 13.62 9.40 -4.93
CA ARG A 292 15.08 9.42 -5.16
C ARG A 292 15.43 10.09 -6.49
N ILE A 293 14.71 9.75 -7.56
CA ILE A 293 14.90 10.35 -8.90
C ILE A 293 14.62 11.86 -8.85
N GLU A 294 13.50 12.27 -8.26
CA GLU A 294 13.13 13.69 -8.12
C GLU A 294 14.20 14.46 -7.32
N ARG A 295 14.71 13.87 -6.25
CA ARG A 295 15.80 14.46 -5.46
C ARG A 295 17.12 14.56 -6.22
N ARG A 296 17.46 13.60 -7.09
CA ARG A 296 18.63 13.69 -7.98
C ARG A 296 18.46 14.84 -8.97
N LYS A 297 17.30 14.94 -9.63
CA LYS A 297 16.96 16.03 -10.57
C LYS A 297 17.03 17.42 -9.91
N GLN A 298 16.47 17.58 -8.70
CA GLN A 298 16.57 18.82 -7.93
C GLN A 298 18.02 19.21 -7.59
N LEU A 299 18.89 18.24 -7.28
CA LEU A 299 20.31 18.51 -7.05
C LEU A 299 21.03 18.95 -8.33
N GLU A 300 20.69 18.37 -9.48
CA GLU A 300 21.24 18.78 -10.77
C GLU A 300 20.81 20.21 -11.14
N GLU A 301 19.51 20.54 -11.00
CA GLU A 301 18.96 21.88 -11.20
C GLU A 301 19.65 22.93 -10.29
N ILE A 302 19.83 22.63 -9.00
CA ILE A 302 20.54 23.53 -8.06
C ILE A 302 22.00 23.73 -8.47
N LEU A 303 22.69 22.68 -8.94
CA LEU A 303 24.08 22.79 -9.37
C LEU A 303 24.23 23.58 -10.68
N GLU A 304 23.24 23.49 -11.57
CA GLU A 304 23.14 24.25 -12.82
C GLU A 304 22.84 25.73 -12.55
N MET A 305 21.80 26.06 -11.77
CA MET A 305 21.49 27.44 -11.36
C MET A 305 22.71 28.12 -10.69
N LYS A 306 23.46 27.38 -9.88
CA LYS A 306 24.69 27.90 -9.25
C LYS A 306 25.84 28.09 -10.26
N GLN A 307 25.90 27.30 -11.33
CA GLN A 307 26.84 27.50 -12.42
C GLN A 307 26.48 28.73 -13.25
N GLU A 308 25.20 28.91 -13.58
CA GLU A 308 24.67 30.09 -14.28
C GLU A 308 24.89 31.38 -13.48
N ALA A 309 24.59 31.37 -12.18
CA ALA A 309 24.82 32.53 -11.31
C ALA A 309 26.31 32.94 -11.24
N LEU A 310 27.23 31.97 -11.23
CA LEU A 310 28.66 32.24 -11.29
C LEU A 310 29.09 32.81 -12.65
N LEU A 311 28.55 32.30 -13.76
CA LEU A 311 28.78 32.83 -15.11
C LEU A 311 28.25 34.27 -15.26
N ALA A 312 27.04 34.54 -14.77
CA ALA A 312 26.45 35.87 -14.76
C ALA A 312 27.30 36.87 -13.95
N ALA A 313 27.74 36.48 -12.74
CA ALA A 313 28.62 37.31 -11.93
C ALA A 313 29.98 37.57 -12.60
N ILE A 314 30.57 36.59 -13.29
CA ILE A 314 31.81 36.78 -14.06
C ILE A 314 31.58 37.79 -15.21
N SER A 315 30.48 37.64 -15.95
CA SER A 315 30.09 38.55 -17.04
C SER A 315 29.88 39.98 -16.54
N GLU A 316 29.23 40.16 -15.38
CA GLU A 316 29.06 41.46 -14.72
C GLU A 316 30.41 42.10 -14.36
N LYS A 317 31.37 41.32 -13.82
CA LYS A 317 32.73 41.83 -13.55
C LYS A 317 33.45 42.23 -14.84
N ASP A 318 33.31 41.47 -15.92
CA ASP A 318 33.91 41.81 -17.22
C ASP A 318 33.29 43.08 -17.84
N ALA A 319 31.97 43.25 -17.76
CA ALA A 319 31.29 44.49 -18.17
C ALA A 319 31.76 45.70 -17.34
N ASN A 320 31.87 45.56 -16.02
CA ASN A 320 32.36 46.61 -15.14
C ASN A 320 33.84 46.96 -15.40
N ILE A 321 34.69 45.96 -15.69
CA ILE A 321 36.08 46.20 -16.11
C ILE A 321 36.12 46.98 -17.42
N ALA A 322 35.36 46.58 -18.43
CA ALA A 322 35.32 47.25 -19.74
C ALA A 322 34.83 48.70 -19.62
N LEU A 323 33.76 48.95 -18.83
CA LEU A 323 33.24 50.30 -18.58
C LEU A 323 34.27 51.21 -17.90
N LEU A 324 35.01 50.70 -16.90
CA LEU A 324 36.07 51.47 -16.24
C LEU A 324 37.28 51.68 -17.17
N GLU A 325 37.68 50.70 -17.96
CA GLU A 325 38.79 50.83 -18.90
C GLU A 325 38.49 51.82 -20.05
N LEU A 326 37.23 51.92 -20.48
CA LEU A 326 36.77 52.89 -21.49
C LEU A 326 36.56 54.31 -20.94
N SER A 327 36.14 54.45 -19.68
CA SER A 327 35.81 55.77 -19.08
C SER A 327 36.95 56.44 -18.31
N ALA A 328 38.00 55.70 -17.93
CA ALA A 328 39.04 56.21 -17.04
C ALA A 328 40.22 56.92 -17.73
N SER A 329 40.41 58.21 -17.42
CA SER A 329 41.58 58.98 -17.87
C SER A 329 42.87 58.68 -17.07
N LYS A 330 43.36 57.43 -17.11
CA LYS A 330 44.61 56.95 -16.46
C LYS A 330 44.76 57.32 -14.97
N LYS A 331 43.65 57.57 -14.26
CA LYS A 331 43.68 57.93 -12.83
C LYS A 331 44.04 56.70 -11.99
N LYS A 332 45.01 56.84 -11.09
CA LYS A 332 45.51 55.74 -10.23
C LYS A 332 44.39 54.98 -9.51
N LYS A 333 43.43 55.69 -8.89
CA LYS A 333 42.28 55.07 -8.21
C LYS A 333 41.50 54.10 -9.10
N THR A 334 41.25 54.49 -10.35
CA THR A 334 40.47 53.68 -11.28
C THR A 334 41.26 52.49 -11.81
N GLN A 335 42.59 52.58 -11.90
CA GLN A 335 43.46 51.42 -12.14
C GLN A 335 43.47 50.45 -10.94
N ASP A 336 43.47 50.97 -9.71
CA ASP A 336 43.39 50.16 -8.49
C ASP A 336 42.04 49.41 -8.40
N GLU A 337 40.93 50.06 -8.78
CA GLU A 337 39.60 49.45 -8.90
C GLU A 337 39.54 48.36 -9.97
N VAL A 338 40.07 48.61 -11.18
CA VAL A 338 40.16 47.60 -12.25
C VAL A 338 41.00 46.39 -11.82
N MET A 339 42.11 46.61 -11.11
CA MET A 339 42.91 45.50 -10.54
C MET A 339 42.15 44.73 -9.45
N ALA A 340 41.32 45.39 -8.65
CA ALA A 340 40.47 44.73 -7.66
C ALA A 340 39.40 43.84 -8.32
N LEU A 341 38.69 44.37 -9.33
CA LEU A 341 37.69 43.63 -10.09
C LEU A 341 38.28 42.42 -10.83
N LYS A 342 39.48 42.55 -11.41
CA LYS A 342 40.19 41.42 -12.05
C LYS A 342 40.48 40.29 -11.04
N ARG A 343 41.01 40.62 -9.85
CA ARG A 343 41.23 39.64 -8.76
C ARG A 343 39.93 39.01 -8.26
N GLU A 344 38.83 39.75 -8.23
CA GLU A 344 37.52 39.23 -7.84
C GLU A 344 36.96 38.28 -8.91
N LYS A 345 37.10 38.63 -10.19
CA LYS A 345 36.77 37.75 -11.32
C LYS A 345 37.56 36.45 -11.29
N ASP A 346 38.87 36.49 -11.05
CA ASP A 346 39.71 35.29 -10.97
C ASP A 346 39.24 34.32 -9.87
N ARG A 347 38.74 34.85 -8.74
CA ARG A 347 38.12 34.05 -7.67
C ARG A 347 36.81 33.41 -8.12
N LEU A 348 35.93 34.15 -8.81
CA LEU A 348 34.68 33.62 -9.35
C LEU A 348 34.94 32.54 -10.42
N VAL A 349 35.93 32.74 -11.29
CA VAL A 349 36.37 31.74 -12.29
C VAL A 349 36.92 30.48 -11.60
N HIS A 350 37.63 30.61 -10.48
CA HIS A 350 38.07 29.45 -9.70
C HIS A 350 36.90 28.70 -9.05
N GLN A 351 35.94 29.42 -8.47
CA GLN A 351 34.70 28.84 -7.93
C GLN A 351 33.87 28.14 -9.01
N LEU A 352 33.78 28.72 -10.22
CA LEU A 352 33.11 28.11 -11.37
C LEU A 352 33.77 26.77 -11.74
N LYS A 353 35.11 26.73 -11.86
CA LYS A 353 35.84 25.48 -12.15
C LYS A 353 35.58 24.40 -11.09
N GLN A 354 35.60 24.77 -9.81
CA GLN A 354 35.28 23.84 -8.72
C GLN A 354 33.82 23.37 -8.78
N GLN A 355 32.87 24.26 -9.10
CA GLN A 355 31.46 23.93 -9.27
C GLN A 355 31.22 22.96 -10.44
N THR A 356 31.88 23.17 -11.59
CA THR A 356 31.83 22.25 -12.73
C THR A 356 32.39 20.87 -12.37
N GLN A 357 33.52 20.80 -11.64
CA GLN A 357 34.08 19.54 -11.14
C GLN A 357 33.12 18.83 -10.18
N ASN A 358 32.48 19.55 -9.26
CA ASN A 358 31.50 18.98 -8.34
C ASN A 358 30.27 18.43 -9.09
N ARG A 359 29.79 19.14 -10.14
CA ARG A 359 28.68 18.66 -10.99
C ARG A 359 29.05 17.38 -11.75
N MET A 360 30.25 17.34 -12.35
CA MET A 360 30.74 16.13 -13.02
C MET A 360 30.91 14.95 -12.06
N LYS A 361 31.40 15.19 -10.84
CA LYS A 361 31.54 14.13 -9.85
C LYS A 361 30.19 13.56 -9.41
N LEU A 362 29.21 14.43 -9.13
CA LEU A 362 27.86 13.98 -8.75
C LEU A 362 27.20 13.17 -9.87
N MET A 363 27.37 13.59 -11.13
CA MET A 363 26.93 12.81 -12.30
C MET A 363 27.60 11.43 -12.38
N ALA A 364 28.89 11.32 -12.07
CA ALA A 364 29.60 10.04 -12.06
C ALA A 364 29.13 9.13 -10.91
N ASP A 365 29.07 9.66 -9.68
CA ASP A 365 28.63 8.92 -8.49
C ASP A 365 27.17 8.42 -8.63
N ASN A 366 26.34 9.07 -9.46
CA ASN A 366 24.94 8.67 -9.75
C ASN A 366 24.82 7.42 -10.66
N TYR A 367 25.80 7.12 -11.52
CA TYR A 367 25.71 5.97 -12.47
C TYR A 367 25.92 4.61 -11.78
N ASP A 368 26.72 4.54 -10.72
CA ASP A 368 26.97 3.29 -10.00
C ASP A 368 25.74 2.81 -9.19
N ASP A 369 24.95 3.74 -8.65
CA ASP A 369 23.76 3.43 -7.83
C ASP A 369 22.63 2.77 -8.66
N ASP A 370 22.43 3.19 -9.92
CA ASP A 370 21.42 2.60 -10.81
C ASP A 370 21.79 1.18 -11.27
N HIS A 371 23.08 0.89 -11.47
CA HIS A 371 23.52 -0.47 -11.83
C HIS A 371 23.30 -1.50 -10.72
N HIS A 372 23.29 -1.08 -9.44
CA HIS A 372 23.03 -1.96 -8.32
C HIS A 372 21.55 -2.33 -8.16
N HIS A 373 20.61 -1.43 -8.49
CA HIS A 373 19.16 -1.71 -8.37
C HIS A 373 18.65 -2.72 -9.39
N TYR A 374 19.13 -2.69 -10.64
CA TYR A 374 18.70 -3.65 -11.67
C TYR A 374 19.10 -5.10 -11.37
N HIS A 375 20.18 -5.34 -10.61
CA HIS A 375 20.64 -6.69 -10.29
C HIS A 375 19.88 -7.36 -9.13
N HIS A 376 19.18 -6.60 -8.26
CA HIS A 376 18.44 -7.19 -7.13
C HIS A 376 17.00 -7.59 -7.44
N HIS A 377 16.39 -7.12 -8.54
CA HIS A 377 15.00 -7.41 -8.89
C HIS A 377 14.76 -8.69 -9.74
N HIS A 378 15.74 -9.59 -9.87
CA HIS A 378 15.62 -10.81 -10.68
C HIS A 378 15.65 -12.16 -9.92
N HIS A 379 15.46 -12.14 -8.60
CA HIS A 379 15.21 -13.34 -7.80
C HIS A 379 13.80 -13.35 -7.19
N HIS A 380 12.80 -13.55 -8.05
CA HIS A 380 11.50 -14.06 -7.62
C HIS A 380 11.46 -15.59 -7.71
N HIS A 381 11.11 -16.23 -6.59
CA HIS A 381 11.05 -17.69 -6.48
C HIS A 381 10.02 -18.30 -7.42
N HIS A 382 10.46 -19.27 -8.23
CA HIS A 382 9.56 -20.28 -8.80
C HIS A 382 8.98 -21.17 -7.70
N HIS A 383 7.72 -20.96 -7.33
CA HIS A 383 6.96 -21.96 -6.59
C HIS A 383 6.33 -22.97 -7.56
N ARG A 384 6.94 -24.16 -7.60
CA ARG A 384 6.50 -25.34 -8.34
C ARG A 384 5.36 -26.04 -7.58
N SER A 385 4.16 -26.12 -8.15
CA SER A 385 3.05 -26.88 -7.56
C SER A 385 3.35 -28.39 -7.51
N PRO A 386 3.00 -29.09 -6.41
CA PRO A 386 3.17 -30.54 -6.31
C PRO A 386 2.06 -31.30 -7.06
N GLY A 387 2.38 -32.53 -7.47
CA GLY A 387 1.61 -33.28 -8.47
C GLY A 387 0.23 -33.78 -8.03
N ARG A 388 -0.66 -33.91 -9.02
CA ARG A 388 -1.92 -34.65 -8.92
C ARG A 388 -1.70 -36.04 -9.54
N THR A 389 -1.83 -37.10 -8.76
CA THR A 389 -1.67 -38.48 -9.21
C THR A 389 -2.77 -38.89 -10.19
N GLN A 390 -2.40 -39.29 -11.40
CA GLN A 390 -3.30 -40.04 -12.30
C GLN A 390 -3.15 -41.54 -12.05
N HIS A 391 -4.27 -42.26 -11.93
CA HIS A 391 -4.27 -43.72 -11.90
C HIS A 391 -3.98 -44.29 -13.30
N ASN A 392 -2.99 -45.18 -13.38
CA ASN A 392 -2.81 -46.06 -14.53
C ASN A 392 -3.82 -47.22 -14.47
N HIS A 393 -4.68 -47.34 -15.48
CA HIS A 393 -5.27 -48.63 -15.83
C HIS A 393 -4.41 -49.31 -16.91
N ARG A 394 -4.00 -50.56 -16.65
CA ARG A 394 -3.48 -51.48 -17.66
C ARG A 394 -4.64 -52.13 -18.43
N PRO A 395 -4.53 -52.37 -19.73
CA PRO A 395 -5.24 -53.46 -20.40
C PRO A 395 -4.47 -54.78 -20.26
N SER A 396 -5.19 -55.90 -20.20
CA SER A 396 -4.62 -57.26 -20.36
C SER A 396 -4.44 -57.61 -21.84
N PRO A 397 -3.45 -58.44 -22.20
CA PRO A 397 -3.46 -59.20 -23.45
C PRO A 397 -4.21 -60.55 -23.29
N ASP A 398 -4.64 -61.14 -24.41
CA ASP A 398 -5.32 -62.43 -24.46
C ASP A 398 -4.45 -63.61 -23.96
N GLN A 399 -5.02 -64.44 -23.07
CA GLN A 399 -5.15 -65.91 -23.21
C GLN A 399 -6.03 -66.50 -22.10
#